data_AF-A0A9X9LCS6-F1
#
_entry.id   AF-A0A9X9LCS6-F1
#
_cell.length_a   1.000
_cell.length_b   1.000
_cell.length_c   1.000
_cell.angle_alpha   90.00
_cell.angle_beta   90.00
_cell.angle_gamma   90.00
#
_symmetry.space_group_name_H-M   'P 1'
#
loop_
_entity.id
_entity.type
_entity.pdbx_description
1 polymer ?
#
loop_
_entity_poly.entity_id
_entity_poly.type
_entity_poly.pdbx_seq_one_letter_code
_entity_poly.pdbx_strand_id
1 'polypeptide(L)'
;MPPKTPRRAAAAAAAAAAAAAAAAEPPPPPPPPPPEEDPEQDSGPEDLPLPSLVLEETEEPDFTALCQKLKIPDHVKERAWLTWEKVSSVDGVLEGYVQRKKELWGICIFIAAVDLDEMPFTFTELQKNIETSVCKFFDLLKEIDTSTKVDNAMSRLLKKYNVLCALYSKLER
;
A
#
# COMPACT_ATOMS: atom_id res chain seq x y z
N MET A 1 43.51 49.73 -5.97
CA MET A 1 42.28 50.54 -6.12
C MET A 1 41.52 50.06 -7.35
N PRO A 2 40.17 49.94 -7.31
CA PRO A 2 39.36 49.19 -8.28
C PRO A 2 38.89 50.06 -9.47
N PRO A 3 38.24 49.50 -10.50
CA PRO A 3 36.77 49.40 -10.53
C PRO A 3 36.30 48.03 -11.09
N LYS A 4 35.21 47.36 -10.68
CA LYS A 4 33.78 47.68 -10.48
C LYS A 4 32.99 47.90 -11.78
N THR A 5 31.96 47.04 -11.96
CA THR A 5 30.71 47.16 -12.75
C THR A 5 30.69 46.58 -14.18
N PRO A 6 29.50 46.25 -14.76
CA PRO A 6 28.14 46.39 -14.21
C PRO A 6 27.24 45.14 -14.26
N ARG A 7 26.28 45.17 -13.33
CA ARG A 7 24.98 44.49 -13.32
C ARG A 7 23.97 45.51 -13.87
N ARG A 8 23.14 45.16 -14.86
CA ARG A 8 21.92 45.90 -15.24
C ARG A 8 21.01 44.92 -16.01
N ALA A 9 19.91 44.45 -15.41
CA ALA A 9 18.55 45.02 -15.47
C ALA A 9 17.99 44.99 -16.92
N ALA A 10 16.75 44.63 -17.19
CA ALA A 10 15.52 44.99 -16.49
C ALA A 10 14.38 44.03 -16.94
N ALA A 11 13.41 43.76 -16.06
CA ALA A 11 12.03 44.27 -16.11
C ALA A 11 11.18 43.62 -17.22
N ALA A 12 10.21 42.76 -16.90
CA ALA A 12 8.92 42.99 -16.23
C ALA A 12 7.78 43.39 -17.19
N ALA A 13 6.60 42.87 -16.84
CA ALA A 13 5.25 43.26 -17.27
C ALA A 13 4.85 42.79 -18.69
N ALA A 14 3.98 41.79 -18.80
CA ALA A 14 2.52 41.87 -18.64
C ALA A 14 1.83 42.47 -19.88
N ALA A 15 0.90 41.72 -20.47
CA ALA A 15 -0.45 42.16 -20.78
C ALA A 15 -1.18 41.11 -21.62
N ALA A 16 -2.48 41.03 -21.38
CA ALA A 16 -3.43 40.08 -21.93
C ALA A 16 -4.09 40.59 -23.22
N ALA A 17 -4.97 39.71 -23.74
CA ALA A 17 -6.08 39.96 -24.67
C ALA A 17 -5.71 40.06 -26.15
N ALA A 18 -6.56 39.73 -27.13
CA ALA A 18 -7.76 38.89 -27.30
C ALA A 18 -8.17 39.09 -28.77
N ALA A 19 -8.92 38.13 -29.35
CA ALA A 19 -9.75 38.24 -30.57
C ALA A 19 -9.03 38.35 -31.94
N ALA A 20 -9.50 37.83 -33.09
CA ALA A 20 -10.72 37.10 -33.46
C ALA A 20 -10.56 36.43 -34.86
N ALA A 21 -11.33 35.34 -35.03
CA ALA A 21 -12.06 34.83 -36.21
C ALA A 21 -11.44 34.77 -37.63
N ALA A 22 -11.41 33.55 -38.19
CA ALA A 22 -11.94 33.26 -39.54
C ALA A 22 -12.38 31.78 -39.62
N ALA A 23 -13.56 31.56 -40.20
CA ALA A 23 -14.31 30.30 -40.25
C ALA A 23 -13.85 29.36 -41.39
N ALA A 24 -13.86 28.05 -41.13
CA ALA A 24 -14.10 26.99 -42.11
C ALA A 24 -14.56 25.72 -41.35
N GLU A 25 -15.72 25.16 -41.72
CA GLU A 25 -16.31 23.97 -41.10
C GLU A 25 -15.54 22.67 -41.38
N PRO A 26 -15.54 21.69 -40.46
CA PRO A 26 -15.00 20.35 -40.68
C PRO A 26 -15.98 19.45 -41.48
N PRO A 27 -15.48 18.50 -42.31
CA PRO A 27 -16.33 17.56 -43.05
C PRO A 27 -16.97 16.49 -42.14
N PRO A 28 -18.18 15.99 -42.47
CA PRO A 28 -18.89 15.00 -41.65
C PRO A 28 -18.34 13.56 -41.81
N PRO A 29 -18.43 12.72 -40.76
CA PRO A 29 -18.05 11.30 -40.80
C PRO A 29 -19.06 10.43 -41.59
N PRO A 30 -18.64 9.25 -42.09
CA PRO A 30 -19.49 8.36 -42.89
C PRO A 30 -20.59 7.66 -42.06
N PRO A 31 -21.72 7.28 -42.69
CA PRO A 31 -22.88 6.67 -42.00
C PRO A 31 -22.68 5.18 -41.67
N PRO A 32 -23.32 4.66 -40.61
CA PRO A 32 -23.31 3.24 -40.25
C PRO A 32 -24.27 2.39 -41.12
N PRO A 33 -24.03 1.06 -41.24
CA PRO A 33 -24.91 0.13 -41.97
C PRO A 33 -26.24 -0.14 -41.23
N PRO A 34 -27.29 -0.62 -41.94
CA PRO A 34 -28.64 -0.78 -41.41
C PRO A 34 -28.79 -1.98 -40.43
N PRO A 35 -29.82 -1.97 -39.56
CA PRO A 35 -30.11 -3.06 -38.63
C PRO A 35 -30.78 -4.25 -39.33
N GLU A 36 -30.30 -5.46 -39.10
CA GLU A 36 -31.06 -6.69 -39.42
C GLU A 36 -31.97 -7.03 -38.23
N GLU A 37 -33.26 -7.20 -38.53
CA GLU A 37 -34.30 -7.67 -37.61
C GLU A 37 -34.25 -9.21 -37.43
N ASP A 38 -34.68 -9.62 -36.24
CA ASP A 38 -34.79 -10.97 -35.66
C ASP A 38 -35.71 -11.93 -36.45
N PRO A 39 -35.59 -13.26 -36.26
CA PRO A 39 -36.81 -13.99 -35.96
C PRO A 39 -36.71 -14.94 -34.75
N GLU A 40 -37.78 -14.86 -33.96
CA GLU A 40 -38.04 -15.50 -32.68
C GLU A 40 -38.05 -17.04 -32.70
N GLN A 41 -37.75 -17.58 -31.51
CA GLN A 41 -38.32 -18.76 -30.83
C GLN A 41 -37.35 -19.93 -30.58
N ASP A 42 -37.00 -20.17 -29.31
CA ASP A 42 -37.74 -21.14 -28.46
C ASP A 42 -37.16 -21.18 -27.03
N SER A 43 -38.09 -21.24 -26.08
CA SER A 43 -38.06 -21.60 -24.65
C SER A 43 -36.76 -22.16 -24.03
N GLY A 44 -36.35 -21.61 -22.87
CA GLY A 44 -35.13 -21.92 -22.09
C GLY A 44 -35.04 -23.31 -21.42
N PRO A 45 -34.17 -23.54 -20.40
CA PRO A 45 -33.91 -22.65 -19.28
C PRO A 45 -32.41 -22.49 -18.90
N GLU A 46 -32.18 -21.84 -17.76
CA GLU A 46 -30.92 -21.75 -17.00
C GLU A 46 -30.13 -20.47 -17.26
N ASP A 47 -30.61 -19.45 -16.55
CA ASP A 47 -29.81 -18.41 -15.91
C ASP A 47 -28.55 -19.02 -15.29
N LEU A 48 -27.49 -19.10 -16.09
CA LEU A 48 -26.14 -19.23 -15.59
C LEU A 48 -25.64 -17.80 -15.41
N PRO A 49 -25.52 -17.29 -14.17
CA PRO A 49 -24.65 -16.17 -13.97
C PRO A 49 -23.25 -16.67 -14.31
N LEU A 50 -22.78 -16.23 -15.47
CA LEU A 50 -21.37 -16.21 -15.82
C LEU A 50 -20.63 -15.78 -14.55
N PRO A 51 -19.65 -16.57 -14.07
CA PRO A 51 -19.03 -16.33 -12.79
C PRO A 51 -18.53 -14.90 -12.81
N SER A 52 -19.15 -14.09 -11.95
CA SER A 52 -18.67 -12.77 -11.63
C SER A 52 -17.19 -12.94 -11.33
N LEU A 53 -16.35 -12.58 -12.29
CA LEU A 53 -14.94 -12.26 -12.07
C LEU A 53 -14.88 -10.94 -11.28
N VAL A 54 -15.68 -10.85 -10.21
CA VAL A 54 -15.19 -10.26 -8.99
C VAL A 54 -13.97 -11.12 -8.69
N LEU A 55 -12.80 -10.52 -8.80
CA LEU A 55 -11.68 -10.93 -7.97
C LEU A 55 -12.22 -10.93 -6.54
N GLU A 56 -12.86 -12.03 -6.14
CA GLU A 56 -12.80 -12.48 -4.78
C GLU A 56 -11.36 -12.94 -4.64
N GLU A 57 -10.46 -11.96 -4.56
CA GLU A 57 -9.20 -12.09 -3.90
C GLU A 57 -9.59 -12.25 -2.43
N THR A 58 -10.07 -13.46 -2.10
CA THR A 58 -10.60 -13.80 -0.80
C THR A 58 -9.43 -13.59 0.17
N GLU A 59 -9.42 -12.44 0.85
CA GLU A 59 -8.48 -12.18 1.94
C GLU A 59 -8.43 -13.42 2.81
N GLU A 60 -7.22 -13.89 3.10
CA GLU A 60 -7.10 -15.18 3.78
C GLU A 60 -7.85 -15.11 5.13
N PRO A 61 -8.72 -16.10 5.46
CA PRO A 61 -9.52 -16.05 6.67
C PRO A 61 -8.67 -15.88 7.93
N ASP A 62 -7.45 -16.44 7.93
CA ASP A 62 -6.49 -16.32 9.02
C ASP A 62 -5.90 -14.91 9.16
N PHE A 63 -5.69 -14.20 8.04
CA PHE A 63 -5.30 -12.79 8.06
C PHE A 63 -6.42 -11.92 8.64
N THR A 64 -7.66 -12.12 8.18
CA THR A 64 -8.81 -11.39 8.71
C THR A 64 -9.02 -11.66 10.21
N ALA A 65 -8.85 -12.91 10.65
CA ALA A 65 -8.92 -13.26 12.08
C ALA A 65 -7.82 -12.56 12.89
N LEU A 66 -6.59 -12.46 12.37
CA LEU A 66 -5.50 -11.72 13.00
C LEU A 66 -5.85 -10.23 13.13
N CYS A 67 -6.38 -9.61 12.07
CA CYS A 67 -6.82 -8.22 12.08
C CYS A 67 -7.93 -7.95 13.10
N GLN A 68 -8.93 -8.84 13.19
CA GLN A 68 -9.99 -8.73 14.19
C GLN A 68 -9.44 -8.81 15.61
N LYS A 69 -8.52 -9.75 15.86
CA LYS A 69 -7.91 -9.93 17.18
C LYS A 69 -7.09 -8.71 17.63
N LEU A 70 -6.43 -8.04 16.68
CA LEU A 70 -5.67 -6.82 16.91
C LEU A 70 -6.52 -5.53 16.79
N LYS A 71 -7.83 -5.66 16.53
CA LYS A 71 -8.77 -4.54 16.34
C LYS A 71 -8.30 -3.55 15.27
N ILE A 72 -7.81 -4.09 14.15
CA ILE A 72 -7.30 -3.28 13.04
C ILE A 72 -8.48 -2.58 12.34
N PRO A 73 -8.43 -1.24 12.17
CA PRO A 73 -9.43 -0.52 11.39
C PRO A 73 -9.29 -0.83 9.88
N ASP A 74 -10.38 -0.74 9.14
CA ASP A 74 -10.47 -1.24 7.76
C ASP A 74 -9.38 -0.65 6.84
N HIS A 75 -9.16 0.67 6.90
CA HIS A 75 -8.14 1.32 6.07
C HIS A 75 -6.70 0.88 6.39
N VAL A 76 -6.39 0.52 7.64
CA VAL A 76 -5.08 -0.06 8.00
C VAL A 76 -5.00 -1.51 7.52
N LYS A 77 -6.10 -2.27 7.62
CA LYS A 77 -6.18 -3.66 7.13
C LYS A 77 -5.96 -3.70 5.61
N GLU A 78 -6.65 -2.86 4.85
CA GLU A 78 -6.48 -2.73 3.39
C GLU A 78 -5.04 -2.36 3.03
N ARG A 79 -4.45 -1.38 3.73
CA ARG A 79 -3.05 -0.99 3.50
C ARG A 79 -2.06 -2.11 3.84
N ALA A 80 -2.34 -2.88 4.89
CA ALA A 80 -1.54 -4.04 5.27
C ALA A 80 -1.64 -5.17 4.23
N TRP A 81 -2.83 -5.40 3.68
CA TRP A 81 -3.04 -6.40 2.63
C TRP A 81 -2.27 -6.06 1.36
N LEU A 82 -2.37 -4.80 0.88
CA LEU A 82 -1.57 -4.32 -0.27
C LEU A 82 -0.05 -4.46 -0.04
N THR A 83 0.39 -4.25 1.20
CA THR A 83 1.80 -4.44 1.58
C THR A 83 2.18 -5.92 1.54
N TRP A 84 1.30 -6.79 2.03
CA TRP A 84 1.47 -8.23 1.99
C TRP A 84 1.56 -8.77 0.56
N GLU A 85 0.69 -8.34 -0.35
CA GLU A 85 0.74 -8.76 -1.75
C GLU A 85 2.08 -8.41 -2.40
N LYS A 86 2.57 -7.19 -2.17
CA LYS A 86 3.88 -6.75 -2.64
C LYS A 86 5.00 -7.65 -2.09
N VAL A 87 4.99 -7.92 -0.77
CA VAL A 87 6.00 -8.76 -0.12
C VAL A 87 5.92 -10.22 -0.58
N SER A 88 4.71 -10.76 -0.77
CA SER A 88 4.47 -12.12 -1.24
C SER A 88 4.85 -12.33 -2.71
N SER A 89 4.87 -11.27 -3.51
CA SER A 89 5.23 -11.32 -4.93
C SER A 89 6.74 -11.36 -5.20
N VAL A 90 7.58 -11.13 -4.17
CA VAL A 90 9.05 -11.17 -4.30
C VAL A 90 9.51 -12.63 -4.39
N ASP A 91 9.81 -13.06 -5.62
CA ASP A 91 10.29 -14.40 -5.95
C ASP A 91 11.71 -14.60 -5.43
N GLY A 92 11.85 -15.30 -4.30
CA GLY A 92 13.15 -15.48 -3.65
C GLY A 92 13.29 -16.77 -2.86
N VAL A 93 12.34 -17.13 -1.99
CA VAL A 93 12.36 -18.39 -1.23
C VAL A 93 10.93 -18.75 -0.81
N LEU A 94 10.12 -19.23 -1.75
CA LEU A 94 8.69 -19.50 -1.52
C LEU A 94 8.46 -20.47 -0.34
N GLU A 95 9.35 -21.44 -0.12
CA GLU A 95 9.26 -22.46 0.93
C GLU A 95 9.37 -21.88 2.37
N GLY A 96 10.20 -20.83 2.54
CA GLY A 96 10.38 -20.18 3.84
C GLY A 96 9.30 -19.14 4.16
N TYR A 97 8.66 -18.60 3.13
CA TYR A 97 7.60 -17.59 3.25
C TYR A 97 6.27 -18.20 3.69
N VAL A 98 5.92 -19.40 3.21
CA VAL A 98 4.71 -20.11 3.66
C VAL A 98 4.79 -20.43 5.16
N GLN A 99 5.96 -20.85 5.65
CA GLN A 99 6.16 -21.17 7.06
C GLN A 99 6.10 -19.94 7.99
N ARG A 100 6.43 -18.75 7.46
CA ARG A 100 6.45 -17.48 8.21
C ARG A 100 5.33 -16.51 7.81
N LYS A 101 4.31 -17.02 7.10
CA LYS A 101 3.21 -16.23 6.54
C LYS A 101 2.54 -15.35 7.59
N LYS A 102 2.22 -15.93 8.75
CA LYS A 102 1.62 -15.22 9.89
C LYS A 102 2.52 -14.12 10.47
N GLU A 103 3.84 -14.35 10.53
CA GLU A 103 4.80 -13.34 10.98
C GLU A 103 4.85 -12.16 10.00
N LEU A 104 4.90 -12.46 8.70
CA LEU A 104 4.93 -11.46 7.64
C LEU A 104 3.65 -10.64 7.57
N TRP A 105 2.48 -11.25 7.77
CA TRP A 105 1.24 -10.49 7.93
C TRP A 105 1.29 -9.54 9.12
N GLY A 106 1.78 -9.99 10.27
CA GLY A 106 1.95 -9.12 11.43
C GLY A 106 2.89 -7.95 11.13
N ILE A 107 3.95 -8.19 10.36
CA ILE A 107 4.87 -7.15 9.91
C ILE A 107 4.17 -6.17 8.96
N CYS A 108 3.38 -6.65 8.00
CA CYS A 108 2.62 -5.80 7.08
C CYS A 108 1.58 -4.93 7.82
N ILE A 109 0.92 -5.49 8.84
CA ILE A 109 0.01 -4.76 9.74
C ILE A 109 0.77 -3.66 10.49
N PHE A 110 1.96 -3.97 11.02
CA PHE A 110 2.79 -2.97 11.69
C PHE A 110 3.24 -1.84 10.77
N ILE A 111 3.69 -2.17 9.55
CA ILE A 111 4.07 -1.18 8.53
C ILE A 111 2.90 -0.23 8.26
N ALA A 112 1.72 -0.78 7.95
CA ALA A 112 0.53 0.00 7.65
C ALA A 112 0.12 0.90 8.83
N ALA A 113 0.07 0.35 10.04
CA ALA A 113 -0.30 1.07 11.24
C ALA A 113 0.66 2.24 11.54
N VAL A 114 1.98 2.03 11.37
CA VAL A 114 2.97 3.09 11.54
C VAL A 114 2.86 4.15 10.44
N ASP A 115 2.77 3.74 9.18
CA ASP A 115 2.66 4.67 8.05
C ASP A 115 1.43 5.57 8.16
N LEU A 116 0.31 5.03 8.65
CA LEU A 116 -0.96 5.73 8.84
C LEU A 116 -1.08 6.46 10.18
N ASP A 117 -0.08 6.39 11.07
CA ASP A 117 -0.12 6.94 12.44
C ASP A 117 -1.25 6.39 13.31
N GLU A 118 -1.75 5.19 12.99
CA GLU A 118 -2.87 4.56 13.70
C GLU A 118 -2.46 3.19 14.23
N MET A 119 -2.11 3.16 15.53
CA MET A 119 -1.65 1.96 16.23
C MET A 119 -2.72 1.46 17.21
N PRO A 120 -3.69 0.63 16.77
CA PRO A 120 -4.76 0.11 17.63
C PRO A 120 -4.27 -0.96 18.62
N PHE A 121 -3.03 -1.42 18.47
CA PHE A 121 -2.39 -2.45 19.29
C PHE A 121 -1.02 -1.98 19.81
N THR A 122 -0.53 -2.66 20.84
CA THR A 122 0.87 -2.51 21.29
C THR A 122 1.81 -3.46 20.55
N PHE A 123 3.10 -3.12 20.43
CA PHE A 123 4.06 -4.01 19.77
C PHE A 123 4.19 -5.39 20.45
N THR A 124 4.02 -5.47 21.77
CA THR A 124 4.02 -6.74 22.51
C THR A 124 2.76 -7.56 22.25
N GLU A 125 1.61 -6.91 22.08
CA GLU A 125 0.37 -7.56 21.66
C GLU A 125 0.49 -8.15 20.25
N LEU A 126 1.10 -7.42 19.32
CA LEU A 126 1.40 -7.93 17.98
C LEU A 126 2.31 -9.17 18.06
N GLN A 127 3.44 -9.08 18.77
CA GLN A 127 4.39 -10.19 18.94
C GLN A 127 3.72 -11.46 19.49
N LYS A 128 2.84 -11.32 20.49
CA LYS A 128 2.10 -12.45 21.06
C LYS A 128 1.16 -13.10 20.05
N ASN A 129 0.57 -12.31 19.16
CA ASN A 129 -0.36 -12.81 18.16
C ASN A 129 0.32 -13.57 17.02
N ILE A 130 1.55 -13.17 16.66
CA ILE A 130 2.34 -13.82 15.61
C ILE A 130 3.47 -14.69 16.14
N GLU A 131 3.56 -14.87 17.46
CA GLU A 131 4.50 -15.75 18.16
C GLU A 131 5.98 -15.51 17.81
N THR A 132 6.36 -14.23 17.67
CA THR A 132 7.72 -13.84 17.29
C THR A 132 8.41 -13.00 18.37
N SER A 133 9.74 -12.98 18.35
CA SER A 133 10.55 -12.16 19.25
C SER A 133 10.89 -10.80 18.62
N VAL A 134 11.25 -9.81 19.45
CA VAL A 134 11.65 -8.46 18.96
C VAL A 134 12.76 -8.55 17.91
N CYS A 135 13.79 -9.38 18.15
CA CYS A 135 14.91 -9.52 17.23
C CYS A 135 14.48 -10.16 15.90
N LYS A 136 13.71 -11.26 15.96
CA LYS A 136 13.21 -11.93 14.74
C LYS A 136 12.32 -11.02 13.91
N PHE A 137 11.41 -10.29 14.57
CA PHE A 137 10.57 -9.29 13.92
C PHE A 137 11.42 -8.26 13.18
N PHE A 138 12.45 -7.73 13.84
CA PHE A 138 13.32 -6.72 13.27
C PHE A 138 14.13 -7.24 12.09
N ASP A 139 14.64 -8.47 12.17
CA ASP A 139 15.41 -9.08 11.10
C ASP A 139 14.53 -9.33 9.86
N LEU A 140 13.30 -9.82 10.05
CA LEU A 140 12.33 -9.98 8.96
C LEU A 140 11.91 -8.64 8.34
N LEU A 141 11.68 -7.62 9.16
CA LEU A 141 11.30 -6.30 8.67
C LEU A 141 12.38 -5.68 7.77
N LYS A 142 13.66 -5.92 8.05
CA LYS A 142 14.77 -5.42 7.20
C LYS A 142 14.80 -6.01 5.80
N GLU A 143 14.19 -7.17 5.61
CA GLU A 143 14.08 -7.81 4.30
C GLU A 143 12.98 -7.15 3.44
N ILE A 144 12.17 -6.26 4.03
CA ILE A 144 11.07 -5.58 3.38
C ILE A 144 11.45 -4.10 3.16
N ASP A 145 11.22 -3.59 1.95
CA ASP A 145 11.36 -2.15 1.69
C ASP A 145 10.28 -1.37 2.45
N THR A 146 10.70 -0.58 3.45
CA THR A 146 9.78 0.23 4.27
C THR A 146 10.04 1.72 4.15
N SER A 147 9.11 2.53 4.68
CA SER A 147 9.28 3.98 4.75
C SER A 147 10.30 4.36 5.83
N THR A 148 10.92 5.53 5.69
CA THR A 148 11.80 6.08 6.73
C THR A 148 11.09 6.23 8.09
N LYS A 149 9.76 6.37 8.08
CA LYS A 149 8.95 6.45 9.29
C LYS A 149 8.93 5.11 10.04
N VAL A 150 8.72 4.02 9.31
CA VAL A 150 8.77 2.66 9.84
C VAL A 150 10.18 2.32 10.35
N ASP A 151 11.21 2.62 9.56
CA ASP A 151 12.62 2.42 9.95
C ASP A 151 12.95 3.11 11.27
N ASN A 152 12.51 4.37 11.42
CA ASN A 152 12.71 5.16 12.63
C ASN A 152 11.92 4.59 13.81
N ALA A 153 10.65 4.22 13.60
CA ALA A 153 9.82 3.60 14.65
C ALA A 153 10.49 2.34 15.19
N MET A 154 11.02 1.50 14.30
CA MET A 154 11.63 0.22 14.67
C MET A 154 13.01 0.37 15.26
N SER A 155 13.83 1.31 14.77
CA SER A 155 15.10 1.67 15.40
C SER A 155 14.91 2.15 16.84
N ARG A 156 13.88 2.97 17.09
CA ARG A 156 13.54 3.44 18.44
C ARG A 156 13.05 2.29 19.33
N LEU A 157 12.25 1.39 18.79
CA LEU A 157 11.74 0.23 19.52
C LEU A 157 12.87 -0.72 19.91
N LEU A 158 13.76 -1.07 18.96
CA LEU A 158 14.90 -1.93 19.21
C LEU A 158 15.84 -1.34 20.25
N LYS A 159 16.08 -0.02 20.20
CA LYS A 159 16.89 0.67 21.23
C LYS A 159 16.27 0.52 22.62
N LYS A 160 14.95 0.73 22.76
CA LYS A 160 14.24 0.55 24.03
C LYS A 160 14.37 -0.88 24.55
N TYR A 161 14.18 -1.86 23.67
CA TYR A 161 14.32 -3.27 23.99
C TYR A 161 15.73 -3.60 24.50
N ASN A 162 16.77 -3.21 23.77
CA ASN A 162 18.16 -3.47 24.14
C ASN A 162 18.53 -2.86 25.50
N VAL A 163 18.07 -1.63 25.76
CA VAL A 163 18.26 -0.97 27.06
C VAL A 163 17.54 -1.74 28.17
N LEU A 164 16.27 -2.12 27.97
CA LEU A 164 15.53 -2.90 28.96
C LEU A 164 16.19 -4.24 29.26
N CYS A 165 16.61 -4.99 28.24
CA CYS A 165 17.33 -6.25 28.42
C CYS A 165 18.63 -6.04 29.21
N ALA A 166 19.42 -5.03 28.88
CA ALA A 166 20.66 -4.73 29.58
C ALA A 166 20.42 -4.41 31.07
N LEU A 167 19.39 -3.62 31.38
CA LEU A 167 19.02 -3.29 32.75
C LEU A 167 18.50 -4.51 33.51
N TYR A 168 17.65 -5.32 32.87
CA TYR A 168 17.10 -6.54 33.46
C TYR A 168 18.22 -7.55 33.79
N SER A 169 19.13 -7.81 32.85
CA SER A 169 20.30 -8.67 33.07
C SER A 169 21.31 -8.12 34.08
N LYS A 170 21.22 -6.83 34.46
CA LYS A 170 21.99 -6.25 35.57
C LYS A 170 21.27 -6.38 36.90
N LEU A 171 19.93 -6.42 36.90
CA LEU A 171 19.12 -6.62 38.09
C LEU A 171 19.14 -8.10 38.55
N GLU A 172 19.15 -9.04 37.61
CA GLU A 172 19.15 -10.49 37.92
C GLU A 172 20.53 -11.05 38.33
N ARG A 173 21.61 -10.29 38.15
CA ARG A 173 22.98 -10.71 38.46
C ARG A 173 23.42 -10.15 39.80
#